data_AF-A0A2T3N600-F1
#
_entry.id   AF-A0A2T3N600-F1
#
_cell.length_a   1.000
_cell.length_b   1.000
_cell.length_c   1.000
_cell.angle_alpha   90.00
_cell.angle_beta   90.00
_cell.angle_gamma   90.00
#
_symmetry.space_group_name_H-M   'P 1'
#
loop_
_entity.id
_entity.type
_entity.pdbx_description
1 polymer ?
#
loop_
_entity_poly.entity_id
_entity_poly.type
_entity_poly.pdbx_seq_one_letter_code
_entity_poly.pdbx_strand_id
1 'polypeptide(L)'
;MASSTVLAQRDIQETRQQARQEARIEARTEARIDNRRNAVPNNSNIIIINNAMLRTVSYKGVVLLHDSINQRFYRAVGNGYEPYTVPYGAQVVELSPATPTQITLIQ
;
A
#
# COMPACT_ATOMS: atom_id res chain seq x y z
N MET A 1 15.75 -28.76 -59.02
CA MET A 1 14.59 -28.36 -58.21
C MET A 1 14.95 -28.51 -56.73
N ALA A 2 15.46 -27.46 -56.07
CA ALA A 2 15.93 -27.50 -54.68
C ALA A 2 15.54 -26.23 -53.88
N SER A 3 14.61 -25.43 -54.40
CA SER A 3 14.23 -24.15 -53.82
C SER A 3 13.08 -24.22 -52.83
N SER A 4 12.23 -25.26 -52.86
CA SER A 4 11.06 -25.36 -51.96
C SER A 4 11.40 -25.91 -50.57
N THR A 5 12.42 -26.76 -50.46
CA THR A 5 12.86 -27.36 -49.19
C THR A 5 13.56 -26.37 -48.27
N VAL A 6 14.30 -25.39 -48.82
CA VAL A 6 15.01 -24.36 -48.05
C VAL A 6 14.03 -23.35 -47.44
N LEU A 7 12.98 -22.98 -48.16
CA LEU A 7 11.92 -22.09 -47.66
C LEU A 7 11.14 -22.74 -46.51
N ALA A 8 10.73 -24.01 -46.69
CA ALA A 8 10.02 -24.75 -45.64
C ALA A 8 10.86 -24.96 -44.36
N GLN A 9 12.18 -25.15 -44.49
CA GLN A 9 13.07 -25.25 -43.33
C GLN A 9 13.23 -23.92 -42.58
N ARG A 10 13.19 -22.79 -43.29
CA ARG A 10 13.24 -21.44 -42.70
C ARG A 10 11.96 -21.13 -41.92
N ASP A 11 10.81 -21.44 -42.49
CA ASP A 11 9.50 -21.21 -41.86
C ASP A 11 9.35 -22.01 -40.55
N ILE A 12 9.85 -23.26 -40.50
CA ILE A 12 9.83 -24.11 -39.30
C ILE A 12 10.77 -23.57 -38.21
N GLN A 13 11.90 -22.97 -38.58
CA GLN A 13 12.82 -22.37 -37.61
C GLN A 13 12.25 -21.07 -37.05
N GLU A 14 11.57 -20.27 -37.87
CA GLU A 14 10.94 -19.01 -37.48
C GLU A 14 9.76 -19.25 -36.52
N THR A 15 8.90 -20.22 -36.79
CA THR A 15 7.81 -20.62 -35.87
C THR A 15 8.34 -21.10 -34.51
N ARG A 16 9.42 -21.89 -34.49
CA ARG A 16 10.03 -22.35 -33.23
C ARG A 16 10.66 -21.20 -32.43
N GLN A 17 11.17 -20.18 -33.09
CA GLN A 17 11.69 -18.98 -32.42
C GLN A 17 10.57 -18.12 -31.84
N GLN A 18 9.46 -17.94 -32.58
CA GLN A 18 8.26 -17.25 -32.10
C GLN A 18 7.68 -17.94 -30.86
N ALA A 19 7.48 -19.27 -30.91
CA ALA A 19 6.96 -20.02 -29.76
C ALA A 19 7.85 -19.90 -28.50
N ARG A 20 9.18 -19.82 -28.67
CA ARG A 20 10.11 -19.61 -27.56
C ARG A 20 10.06 -18.18 -27.01
N GLN A 21 9.79 -17.18 -27.84
CA GLN A 21 9.62 -15.80 -27.39
C GLN A 21 8.31 -15.63 -26.64
N GLU A 22 7.22 -16.21 -27.15
CA GLU A 22 5.91 -16.19 -26.50
C GLU A 22 5.95 -16.84 -25.11
N ALA A 23 6.54 -18.04 -24.99
CA ALA A 23 6.70 -18.72 -23.70
C ALA A 23 7.56 -17.92 -22.70
N ARG A 24 8.57 -17.17 -23.17
CA ARG A 24 9.38 -16.28 -22.31
C ARG A 24 8.60 -15.08 -21.80
N ILE A 25 7.71 -14.53 -22.64
CA ILE A 25 6.86 -13.41 -22.27
C ILE A 25 5.85 -13.87 -21.22
N GLU A 26 5.20 -15.01 -21.46
CA GLU A 26 4.20 -15.61 -20.56
C GLU A 26 4.79 -15.89 -19.16
N ALA A 27 5.93 -16.57 -19.09
CA ALA A 27 6.62 -16.85 -17.83
C ALA A 27 7.03 -15.57 -17.07
N ARG A 28 7.43 -14.51 -17.78
CA ARG A 28 7.78 -13.23 -17.16
C ARG A 28 6.54 -12.49 -16.66
N THR A 29 5.40 -12.61 -17.34
CA THR A 29 4.13 -12.03 -16.89
C THR A 29 3.57 -12.77 -15.68
N GLU A 30 3.60 -14.10 -15.67
CA GLU A 30 3.16 -14.92 -14.54
C GLU A 30 3.98 -14.62 -13.27
N ALA A 31 5.31 -14.59 -13.38
CA ALA A 31 6.17 -14.23 -12.24
C ALA A 31 5.91 -12.82 -11.70
N ARG A 32 5.54 -11.85 -12.56
CA ARG A 32 5.14 -10.49 -12.14
C ARG A 32 3.75 -10.43 -11.53
N ILE A 33 2.87 -11.38 -11.85
CA ILE A 33 1.54 -11.52 -11.26
C ILE A 33 1.67 -12.20 -9.90
N ASP A 34 2.47 -13.26 -9.78
CA ASP A 34 2.71 -13.96 -8.52
C ASP A 34 3.43 -13.08 -7.50
N ASN A 35 4.43 -12.30 -7.90
CA ASN A 35 5.06 -11.32 -7.01
C ASN A 35 4.10 -10.20 -6.58
N ARG A 36 3.06 -9.91 -7.36
CA ARG A 36 1.99 -8.97 -6.96
C ARG A 36 0.96 -9.62 -6.04
N ARG A 37 0.62 -10.88 -6.26
CA ARG A 37 -0.35 -11.64 -5.45
C ARG A 37 0.23 -12.04 -4.09
N ASN A 38 1.52 -12.34 -4.03
CA ASN A 38 2.21 -12.81 -2.84
C ASN A 38 3.15 -11.74 -2.24
N ALA A 39 2.93 -10.46 -2.55
CA ALA A 39 3.64 -9.39 -1.87
C ALA A 39 3.31 -9.45 -0.38
N VAL A 40 4.23 -9.96 0.42
CA VAL A 40 4.16 -9.89 1.88
C VAL A 40 4.09 -8.41 2.23
N PRO A 41 2.99 -7.91 2.82
CA PRO A 41 2.97 -6.53 3.28
C PRO A 41 4.09 -6.38 4.30
N ASN A 42 5.04 -5.49 4.01
CA ASN A 42 5.99 -5.03 5.02
C ASN A 42 5.14 -4.32 6.08
N ASN A 43 4.75 -5.09 7.10
CA ASN A 43 3.95 -4.62 8.22
C ASN A 43 4.78 -3.64 9.04
N SER A 44 4.18 -2.49 9.38
CA SER A 44 4.70 -1.41 10.21
C SER A 44 5.63 -0.42 9.50
N ASN A 45 5.05 0.40 8.61
CA ASN A 45 5.66 1.70 8.31
C ASN A 45 5.51 2.60 9.55
N ILE A 46 6.63 2.90 10.21
CA ILE A 46 6.67 3.83 11.34
C ILE A 46 6.83 5.25 10.80
N ILE A 47 5.85 6.12 11.04
CA ILE A 47 5.89 7.53 10.63
C ILE A 47 5.93 8.39 11.88
N ILE A 48 6.97 9.21 12.01
CA ILE A 48 7.08 10.18 13.10
C ILE A 48 6.67 11.55 12.58
N ILE A 49 5.64 12.14 13.18
CA ILE A 49 5.20 13.50 12.88
C ILE A 49 5.68 14.42 14.00
N ASN A 50 6.55 15.37 13.64
CA ASN A 50 7.05 16.37 14.57
C ASN A 50 6.13 17.59 14.56
N ASN A 51 5.93 18.20 15.74
CA ASN A 51 5.15 19.43 15.91
C ASN A 51 3.70 19.36 15.38
N ALA A 52 3.05 18.20 15.53
CA ALA A 52 1.64 18.05 15.20
C ALA A 52 0.78 18.79 16.23
N MET A 53 -0.19 19.57 15.77
CA MET A 53 -1.14 20.26 16.66
C MET A 53 -2.26 19.30 17.04
N LEU A 54 -2.17 18.73 18.23
CA LEU A 54 -3.03 17.64 18.67
C LEU A 54 -3.79 18.05 19.92
N ARG A 55 -5.10 17.78 19.91
CA ARG A 55 -5.96 17.85 21.08
C ARG A 55 -6.43 16.47 21.49
N THR A 56 -6.70 16.27 22.77
CA THR A 56 -7.28 15.02 23.26
C THR A 56 -8.79 15.14 23.24
N VAL A 57 -9.47 14.18 22.61
CA VAL A 57 -10.93 14.14 22.52
C VAL A 57 -11.46 12.78 22.94
N SER A 58 -12.71 12.73 23.39
CA SER A 58 -13.45 11.50 23.64
C SER A 58 -14.54 11.33 22.58
N TYR A 59 -14.62 10.13 22.02
CA TYR A 59 -15.71 9.69 21.14
C TYR A 59 -16.23 8.34 21.61
N LYS A 60 -17.50 8.28 22.01
CA LYS A 60 -18.16 7.05 22.52
C LYS A 60 -17.35 6.33 23.63
N GLY A 61 -16.71 7.10 24.51
CA GLY A 61 -15.90 6.58 25.61
C GLY A 61 -14.46 6.18 25.21
N VAL A 62 -14.08 6.33 23.94
CA VAL A 62 -12.71 6.11 23.46
C VAL A 62 -11.96 7.44 23.42
N VAL A 63 -10.77 7.47 24.03
CA VAL A 63 -9.87 8.62 23.97
C VAL A 63 -9.07 8.58 22.67
N LEU A 64 -9.09 9.68 21.94
CA LEU A 64 -8.43 9.85 20.65
C LEU A 64 -7.57 11.11 20.67
N LEU A 65 -6.49 11.11 19.89
CA LEU A 65 -5.81 12.34 19.49
C LEU A 65 -6.46 12.85 18.22
N HIS A 66 -6.82 14.13 18.19
CA HIS A 66 -7.36 14.80 17.03
C HIS A 66 -6.38 15.86 16.52
N ASP A 67 -5.95 15.69 15.28
CA ASP A 67 -5.20 16.68 14.51
C ASP A 67 -6.17 17.66 13.88
N SER A 68 -6.22 18.88 14.43
CA SER A 68 -7.13 19.93 13.99
C SER A 68 -6.80 20.49 12.61
N ILE A 69 -5.55 20.35 12.15
CA ILE A 69 -5.09 20.86 10.85
C ILE A 69 -5.53 19.90 9.75
N ASN A 70 -5.24 18.61 9.94
CA ASN A 70 -5.54 17.59 8.93
C ASN A 70 -6.91 16.93 9.11
N GLN A 71 -7.66 17.30 10.16
CA GLN A 71 -8.93 16.70 10.55
C GLN A 71 -8.87 15.17 10.70
N ARG A 72 -7.75 14.68 11.26
CA ARG A 72 -7.50 13.24 11.45
C ARG A 72 -7.63 12.88 12.91
N PHE A 73 -8.07 11.65 13.16
CA PHE A 73 -8.12 11.08 14.49
C PHE A 73 -7.16 9.91 14.57
N TYR A 74 -6.54 9.76 15.73
CA TYR A 74 -5.62 8.68 16.01
C TYR A 74 -5.98 8.03 17.34
N ARG A 75 -5.97 6.70 17.39
CA ARG A 75 -6.13 5.94 18.62
C ARG A 75 -4.78 5.38 19.07
N ALA A 76 -4.56 5.30 20.37
CA ALA A 76 -3.34 4.70 20.91
C ALA A 76 -3.38 3.18 20.70
N VAL A 77 -2.30 2.61 20.16
CA VAL A 77 -2.10 1.16 20.03
C VAL A 77 -0.64 0.81 20.29
N GLY A 78 -0.42 -0.06 21.28
CA GLY A 78 0.93 -0.43 21.72
C GLY A 78 1.76 0.79 22.11
N ASN A 79 2.87 0.98 21.42
CA ASN A 79 3.81 2.09 21.67
C ASN A 79 3.61 3.31 20.74
N GLY A 80 2.51 3.35 19.99
CA GLY A 80 2.25 4.44 19.05
C GLY A 80 0.76 4.68 18.84
N TYR A 81 0.45 5.23 17.68
CA TYR A 81 -0.91 5.60 17.30
C TYR A 81 -1.25 5.07 15.92
N GLU A 82 -2.51 4.77 15.69
CA GLU A 82 -3.00 4.41 14.36
C GLU A 82 -4.20 5.28 13.96
N PRO A 83 -4.43 5.51 12.66
CA PRO A 83 -5.60 6.24 12.19
C PRO A 83 -6.90 5.63 12.69
N TYR A 84 -7.80 6.48 13.15
CA TYR A 84 -9.14 6.10 13.59
C TYR A 84 -10.18 6.88 12.81
N THR A 85 -11.21 6.20 12.32
CA THR A 85 -12.29 6.86 11.57
C THR A 85 -13.39 7.29 12.53
N VAL A 86 -13.57 8.59 12.67
CA VAL A 86 -14.74 9.20 13.33
C VAL A 86 -15.71 9.66 12.24
N PRO A 87 -17.00 9.26 12.27
CA PRO A 87 -17.98 9.71 11.28
C PRO A 87 -18.11 11.23 11.24
N TYR A 88 -18.34 11.78 10.06
CA TYR A 88 -18.58 13.21 9.91
C TYR A 88 -19.82 13.64 10.72
N GLY A 89 -19.72 14.77 11.43
CA GLY A 89 -20.78 15.28 12.29
C GLY A 89 -20.95 14.54 13.62
N ALA A 90 -20.10 13.55 13.92
CA ALA A 90 -20.10 12.89 15.22
C ALA A 90 -19.74 13.89 16.33
N GLN A 91 -20.48 13.83 17.43
CA GLN A 91 -20.16 14.62 18.61
C GLN A 91 -18.90 14.05 19.29
N VAL A 92 -17.88 14.88 19.40
CA VAL A 92 -16.66 14.60 20.14
C VAL A 92 -16.56 15.57 21.31
N VAL A 93 -16.14 15.07 22.47
CA VAL A 93 -15.96 15.89 23.67
C VAL A 93 -14.49 16.23 23.79
N GLU A 94 -14.15 17.51 23.87
CA GLU A 94 -12.77 17.93 24.10
C GLU A 94 -12.37 17.64 25.56
N LEU A 95 -11.26 16.94 25.74
CA LEU A 95 -10.70 16.61 27.06
C LEU A 95 -9.48 17.47 27.39
N SER A 96 -8.69 17.83 26.38
CA SER A 96 -7.54 18.73 26.53
C SER A 96 -7.42 19.63 25.30
N PRO A 97 -6.93 20.87 25.47
CA PRO A 97 -6.72 21.78 24.35
C PRO A 97 -5.64 21.26 23.39
N ALA A 98 -5.60 21.85 22.19
CA ALA A 98 -4.60 21.52 21.19
C ALA A 98 -3.22 22.03 21.61
N THR A 99 -2.21 21.16 21.56
CA THR A 99 -0.81 21.51 21.83
C THR A 99 0.12 20.90 20.80
N PRO A 100 1.24 21.56 20.47
CA PRO A 100 2.27 20.98 19.62
C PRO A 100 2.89 19.76 20.29
N THR A 101 2.83 18.60 19.66
CA THR A 101 3.38 17.36 20.20
C THR A 101 3.93 16.49 19.07
N GLN A 102 4.91 15.65 19.40
CA GLN A 102 5.43 14.63 18.48
C GLN A 102 4.59 13.35 18.62
N ILE A 103 4.19 12.75 17.50
CA ILE A 103 3.51 11.45 17.50
C ILE A 103 4.19 10.45 16.60
N THR A 104 4.09 9.19 16.99
CA THR A 104 4.55 8.04 16.20
C THR A 104 3.32 7.29 15.69
N LEU A 105 3.15 7.26 14.36
CA LEU A 105 2.11 6.52 13.69
C LEU A 105 2.63 5.14 13.27
N ILE A 106 1.80 4.12 13.49
CA ILE A 106 2.03 2.75 13.08
C ILE A 106 1.03 2.46 11.95
N GLN A 107 1.53 2.19 10.74
CA GLN A 107 0.73 1.89 9.54
C GLN A 107 0.94 0.45 9.06
#